data_AF-A0A6S5TUU9-F1
#
_entry.id   AF-A0A6S5TUU9-F1
#
_cell.length_a   1.000
_cell.length_b   1.000
_cell.length_c   1.000
_cell.angle_alpha   90.00
_cell.angle_beta   90.00
_cell.angle_gamma   90.00
#
_symmetry.space_group_name_H-M   'P 1'
#
loop_
_entity.id
_entity.type
_entity.pdbx_description
1 polymer ?
#
loop_
_entity_poly.entity_id
_entity_poly.type
_entity_poly.pdbx_seq_one_letter_code
_entity_poly.pdbx_strand_id
1 'polypeptide(L)'
;MQPVVVASDGVIRFKANQIISDMLDLCQKHGFGLNEIAMRDYEKDDRSQLMQLIGYSVSGYGNLSCSRAKHVMRADRKAESLLGEVVP
;
A
#
# COMPACT_ATOMS: atom_id res chain seq x y z
N MET A 1 -10.57 -1.26 -0.53
CA MET A 1 -9.29 -1.32 0.20
C MET A 1 -8.74 -2.70 0.02
N GLN A 2 -7.46 -2.84 -0.33
CA GLN A 2 -6.84 -4.16 -0.46
C GLN A 2 -6.81 -4.91 0.89
N PRO A 3 -6.80 -6.25 0.89
CA PRO A 3 -6.61 -7.02 2.13
C PRO A 3 -5.32 -6.60 2.84
N VAL A 4 -5.30 -6.71 4.17
CA VAL A 4 -4.11 -6.46 4.99
C VAL A 4 -3.62 -7.81 5.51
N VAL A 5 -2.31 -8.02 5.46
CA VAL A 5 -1.64 -9.27 5.84
C VAL A 5 -0.38 -8.97 6.66
N VAL A 6 0.03 -9.92 7.50
CA VAL A 6 1.37 -9.93 8.08
C VAL A 6 2.31 -10.54 7.04
N ALA A 7 3.29 -9.78 6.56
CA ALA A 7 4.28 -10.27 5.61
C ALA A 7 5.33 -11.14 6.31
N SER A 8 6.15 -11.85 5.53
CA SER A 8 7.20 -12.74 6.04
C SER A 8 8.27 -12.03 6.87
N ASP A 9 8.42 -10.71 6.68
CA ASP A 9 9.30 -9.84 7.47
C ASP A 9 8.65 -9.35 8.78
N GLY A 10 7.44 -9.82 9.10
CA GLY A 10 6.67 -9.40 10.28
C GLY A 10 5.97 -8.04 10.12
N VAL A 11 6.14 -7.35 8.99
CA VAL A 11 5.52 -6.05 8.76
C VAL A 11 4.08 -6.24 8.27
N ILE A 12 3.15 -5.48 8.83
CA ILE A 12 1.77 -5.45 8.37
C ILE A 12 1.67 -4.60 7.10
N ARG A 13 1.26 -5.23 6.01
CA ARG A 13 1.21 -4.64 4.66
C ARG A 13 -0.14 -4.87 4.01
N PHE A 14 -0.46 -4.08 3.00
CA PHE A 14 -1.50 -4.48 2.05
C PHE A 14 -1.03 -5.72 1.27
N LYS A 15 -1.96 -6.61 0.92
CA LYS A 15 -1.68 -7.73 0.02
C LYS A 15 -1.39 -7.18 -1.37
N ALA A 16 -0.15 -7.33 -1.81
CA ALA A 16 0.27 -6.90 -3.14
C ALA A 16 -0.48 -7.69 -4.24
N ASN A 17 -0.76 -7.01 -5.34
CA ASN A 17 -1.19 -7.61 -6.59
C ASN A 17 0.04 -7.80 -7.48
N GLN A 18 0.45 -9.05 -7.70
CA GLN A 18 1.67 -9.37 -8.43
C GLN A 18 1.67 -8.78 -9.85
N ILE A 19 0.53 -8.75 -10.54
CA ILE A 19 0.42 -8.19 -11.90
C ILE A 19 0.78 -6.70 -11.88
N ILE A 20 0.31 -5.96 -10.87
CA ILE A 20 0.59 -4.53 -10.73
C ILE A 20 2.04 -4.29 -10.32
N SER A 21 2.61 -5.11 -9.45
CA SER A 21 4.03 -5.05 -9.10
C SER A 21 4.91 -5.30 -10.32
N ASP A 22 4.62 -6.34 -11.12
CA ASP A 22 5.38 -6.66 -12.34
C ASP A 22 5.30 -5.53 -13.37
N MET A 23 4.11 -4.90 -13.52
CA MET A 23 3.93 -3.73 -14.37
C MET A 23 4.75 -2.52 -13.88
N LEU A 24 4.75 -2.26 -12.58
CA LEU A 24 5.54 -1.16 -12.00
C LEU A 24 7.04 -1.41 -12.21
N ASP A 25 7.52 -2.63 -11.97
CA ASP A 25 8.92 -3.02 -12.19
C ASP A 25 9.32 -2.86 -13.66
N LEU A 26 8.43 -3.19 -14.60
CA LEU A 26 8.64 -2.97 -16.02
C LEU A 26 8.70 -1.47 -16.35
N CYS A 27 7.72 -0.68 -15.91
CA CYS A 27 7.67 0.76 -16.15
C CYS A 27 8.90 1.48 -15.57
N GLN A 28 9.36 1.06 -14.39
CA GLN A 28 10.53 1.64 -13.74
C GLN A 28 11.81 1.43 -14.58
N LYS A 29 11.96 0.29 -15.26
CA LYS A 29 13.08 0.05 -16.20
C LYS A 29 13.06 1.02 -17.38
N HIS A 30 11.90 1.58 -17.71
CA HIS A 30 11.71 2.59 -18.75
C HIS A 30 11.66 4.01 -18.19
N GLY A 31 12.12 4.23 -16.95
CA GLY A 31 12.19 5.55 -16.33
C GLY A 31 10.84 6.09 -15.86
N PHE A 32 9.87 5.21 -15.59
CA PHE A 32 8.57 5.58 -15.06
C PHE A 32 8.21 4.76 -13.81
N GLY A 33 8.66 5.22 -12.64
CA GLY A 33 8.43 4.60 -11.35
C GLY A 33 7.55 5.45 -10.43
N LEU A 34 7.60 5.17 -9.12
CA LEU A 34 6.77 5.85 -8.13
C LEU A 34 7.07 7.36 -8.02
N ASN A 35 8.32 7.77 -8.22
CA ASN A 35 8.69 9.18 -8.18
C ASN A 35 8.06 9.95 -9.36
N GLU A 36 8.12 9.39 -10.56
CA GLU A 36 7.51 9.98 -11.75
C GLU A 36 6.00 10.02 -11.61
N ILE A 37 5.38 8.94 -11.13
CA ILE A 37 3.93 8.89 -10.84
C ILE A 37 3.54 9.96 -9.82
N ALA A 38 4.36 10.20 -8.79
CA ALA A 38 4.07 11.22 -7.77
C ALA A 38 4.08 12.66 -8.33
N MET A 39 4.85 12.92 -9.40
CA MET A 39 4.92 14.21 -10.07
C MET A 39 3.81 14.44 -11.11
N ARG A 40 3.05 13.41 -11.47
CA ARG A 40 1.94 13.51 -12.45
C ARG A 40 0.64 13.93 -11.77
N ASP A 41 -0.26 14.48 -12.59
CA ASP A 41 -1.58 14.93 -12.15
C ASP A 41 -2.59 13.79 -12.08
N TYR A 42 -2.29 12.80 -11.23
CA TYR A 42 -3.22 11.73 -10.89
C TYR A 42 -4.07 12.11 -9.70
N GLU A 43 -5.32 11.63 -9.71
CA GLU A 43 -6.20 11.83 -8.57
C GLU A 43 -5.59 11.24 -7.30
N LYS A 44 -5.95 11.85 -6.18
CA LYS A 44 -5.51 11.38 -4.87
C LYS A 44 -5.92 9.92 -4.64
N ASP A 45 -7.10 9.52 -5.11
CA ASP A 45 -7.60 8.16 -4.94
C ASP A 45 -6.86 7.14 -5.81
N ASP A 46 -6.46 7.49 -7.03
CA ASP A 46 -5.67 6.60 -7.89
C ASP A 46 -4.32 6.27 -7.26
N ARG A 47 -3.63 7.30 -6.75
CA ARG A 47 -2.36 7.12 -6.03
C ARG A 47 -2.56 6.29 -4.77
N SER A 48 -3.62 6.59 -3.99
CA SER A 48 -3.99 5.81 -2.80
C SER A 48 -4.21 4.32 -3.13
N GLN A 49 -4.90 4.03 -4.23
CA GLN A 49 -5.17 2.67 -4.68
C GLN A 49 -3.90 1.96 -5.14
N LEU A 50 -3.03 2.65 -5.89
CA LEU A 50 -1.75 2.10 -6.33
C LEU A 50 -0.89 1.68 -5.14
N MET A 51 -0.74 2.53 -4.11
CA MET A 51 0.05 2.19 -2.91
C MET A 51 -0.45 0.91 -2.25
N GLN A 52 -1.77 0.72 -2.16
CA GLN A 52 -2.33 -0.53 -1.62
C GLN A 52 -2.04 -1.73 -2.53
N LEU A 53 -2.17 -1.56 -3.85
CA LEU A 53 -1.95 -2.63 -4.83
C LEU A 53 -0.49 -3.10 -4.91
N ILE A 54 0.48 -2.23 -4.65
CA ILE A 54 1.91 -2.60 -4.63
C ILE A 54 2.37 -3.12 -3.26
N GLY A 55 1.45 -3.30 -2.30
CA GLY A 55 1.75 -3.89 -0.99
C GLY A 55 2.49 -2.96 -0.03
N TYR A 56 2.18 -1.67 -0.06
CA TYR A 56 2.75 -0.71 0.90
C TYR A 56 2.45 -1.13 2.35
N SER A 57 3.33 -0.78 3.28
CA SER A 57 3.10 -1.03 4.70
C SER A 57 1.90 -0.22 5.20
N VAL A 58 1.12 -0.77 6.13
CA VAL A 58 -0.04 -0.04 6.68
C VAL A 58 0.42 1.19 7.44
N SER A 59 1.45 1.05 8.28
CA SER A 59 2.05 2.15 9.04
C SER A 59 2.62 3.25 8.13
N GLY A 60 3.34 2.87 7.07
CA GLY A 60 3.85 3.84 6.10
C GLY A 60 2.72 4.52 5.33
N TYR A 61 1.70 3.75 4.92
CA TYR A 61 0.58 4.27 4.14
C TYR A 61 -0.15 5.38 4.88
N GLY A 62 -0.33 5.25 6.21
CA GLY A 62 -0.94 6.29 7.04
C GLY A 62 -0.30 7.68 6.92
N ASN A 63 1.00 7.74 6.59
CA ASN A 63 1.77 8.97 6.49
C ASN A 63 1.78 9.60 5.09
N LEU A 64 1.22 8.94 4.08
CA LEU A 64 1.22 9.47 2.71
C LEU A 64 0.18 10.58 2.53
N SER A 65 0.56 11.64 1.82
CA SER A 65 -0.36 12.73 1.47
C SER A 65 -1.53 12.27 0.61
N CYS A 66 -1.36 11.17 -0.15
CA CYS A 66 -2.41 10.57 -0.94
C CYS A 66 -3.39 9.71 -0.13
N SER A 67 -3.09 9.41 1.14
CA SER A 67 -3.95 8.57 1.95
C SER A 67 -5.28 9.23 2.32
N ARG A 68 -6.31 8.40 2.38
CA ARG A 68 -7.66 8.79 2.80
C ARG A 68 -7.91 8.28 4.21
N ALA A 69 -8.39 9.15 5.09
CA ALA A 69 -8.71 8.81 6.48
C ALA A 69 -9.57 7.54 6.59
N LYS A 70 -10.59 7.39 5.72
CA LYS A 70 -11.44 6.18 5.66
C LYS A 70 -10.67 4.88 5.41
N HIS A 71 -9.61 4.93 4.60
CA HIS A 71 -8.78 3.77 4.28
C HIS A 71 -7.76 3.52 5.40
N VAL A 72 -7.16 4.58 5.95
CA VAL A 72 -6.24 4.50 7.09
C VAL A 72 -6.93 3.85 8.28
N MET A 73 -8.08 4.39 8.73
CA MET A 73 -8.84 3.83 9.85
C MET A 73 -9.22 2.34 9.65
N ARG A 74 -9.55 1.95 8.42
CA ARG A 74 -9.90 0.55 8.11
C ARG A 74 -8.67 -0.36 8.10
N ALA A 75 -7.55 0.14 7.61
CA ALA A 75 -6.28 -0.58 7.59
C ALA A 75 -5.73 -0.74 9.02
N ASP A 76 -5.77 0.31 9.83
CA ASP A 76 -5.33 0.31 11.22
C ASP A 76 -6.13 -0.68 12.06
N ARG A 77 -7.47 -0.65 11.96
CA ARG A 77 -8.33 -1.64 12.63
C ARG A 77 -7.98 -3.08 12.25
N LYS A 78 -7.66 -3.32 10.97
CA LYS A 78 -7.27 -4.67 10.53
C LYS A 78 -5.87 -5.04 11.01
N ALA A 79 -4.95 -4.09 11.07
CA ALA A 79 -3.62 -4.27 11.62
C ALA A 79 -3.67 -4.60 13.12
N GLU A 80 -4.46 -3.88 13.90
CA GLU A 80 -4.70 -4.14 15.33
C GLU A 80 -5.25 -5.56 15.57
N SER A 81 -6.24 -5.97 14.79
CA SER A 81 -6.78 -7.34 14.83
C SER A 81 -5.70 -8.39 14.57
N LEU A 82 -4.84 -8.17 13.58
CA LEU A 82 -3.75 -9.11 13.26
C LEU A 82 -2.68 -9.13 14.35
N LEU A 83 -2.38 -8.00 15.00
CA LEU A 83 -1.45 -7.96 16.14
C LEU A 83 -2.00 -8.74 17.33
N GLY A 84 -3.30 -8.61 17.63
CA GLY A 84 -3.95 -9.36 18.70
C GLY A 84 -4.02 -10.87 18.45
N GLU A 85 -4.02 -11.31 17.19
CA GLU A 85 -3.94 -12.74 16.83
C GLU A 85 -2.52 -13.32 16.93
N VAL A 86 -1.49 -12.46 16.90
CA VAL A 86 -0.07 -12.86 16.93
C VAL A 86 0.48 -12.90 18.37
N VAL A 87 -0.18 -12.24 19.33
CA VAL A 87 0.17 -12.28 20.76
C VAL A 87 -0.73 -13.30 21.48
N PRO A 88 -0.19 -14.40 22.03
CA PRO A 88 -0.98 -15.40 22.77
C PRO A 88 -1.53 -14.88 24.10
#